data_AF-A0A9X1RXB6-F1
#
_entry.id   AF-A0A9X1RXB6-F1
#
_cell.length_a   1.000
_cell.length_b   1.000
_cell.length_c   1.000
_cell.angle_alpha   90.00
_cell.angle_beta   90.00
_cell.angle_gamma   90.00
#
_symmetry.space_group_name_H-M   'P 1'
#
loop_
_entity.id
_entity.type
_entity.pdbx_description
1 polymer ?
#
loop_
_entity_poly.entity_id
_entity_poly.type
_entity_poly.pdbx_seq_one_letter_code
_entity_poly.pdbx_strand_id
1 'polypeptide(L)'
;MKFWLSPLMIFLIIANFLAIYYLDHTTDRWFRFGTTIIFLLLYLFKYFSKYRLLIIFLLFAIVDGLLVYYEIPFLKKIIYTVRIIAYLNLILFVVPSLSSLKLNFFTIAISAFIISIDIYLIHEMAESLPEIDQSPVFLFLFYFLGMISLALVATSLSYLNRYADRKAFFLMIASGSCFLIFSFIMHTIWTLKNSTI
;
A
#
# COMPACT_ATOMS: atom_id res chain seq x y z
N MET A 1 -16.93 14.33 -8.02
CA MET A 1 -17.09 13.69 -6.69
C MET A 1 -17.91 14.64 -5.84
N LYS A 2 -18.90 14.17 -5.07
CA LYS A 2 -19.63 15.03 -4.12
C LYS A 2 -18.60 15.69 -3.19
N PHE A 3 -18.72 17.00 -2.96
CA PHE A 3 -17.77 17.82 -2.20
C PHE A 3 -17.34 17.17 -0.87
N TRP A 4 -18.25 16.47 -0.19
CA TRP A 4 -18.04 15.75 1.07
C TRP A 4 -17.11 14.52 1.03
N LEU A 5 -16.90 13.88 -0.14
CA LEU A 5 -16.04 12.70 -0.22
C LEU A 5 -14.55 13.04 -0.09
N SER A 6 -14.14 14.17 -0.66
CA SER A 6 -12.75 14.65 -0.59
C SER A 6 -12.26 14.91 0.85
N PRO A 7 -12.96 15.72 1.68
CA PRO A 7 -12.55 15.95 3.06
C PRO A 7 -12.61 14.66 3.89
N LEU A 8 -13.58 13.78 3.63
CA LEU A 8 -13.64 12.47 4.28
C LEU A 8 -12.39 11.62 3.97
N MET A 9 -11.94 11.58 2.71
CA MET A 9 -10.72 10.84 2.35
C MET A 9 -9.48 11.43 3.01
N ILE A 10 -9.34 12.76 3.00
CA ILE A 10 -8.22 13.45 3.66
C ILE A 10 -8.22 13.13 5.17
N PHE A 11 -9.38 13.25 5.81
CA PHE A 11 -9.55 12.91 7.22
C PHE A 11 -9.15 11.47 7.51
N LEU A 12 -9.62 10.51 6.71
CA LEU A 12 -9.31 9.09 6.91
C LEU A 12 -7.83 8.77 6.69
N ILE A 13 -7.17 9.43 5.72
CA ILE A 13 -5.72 9.28 5.51
C ILE A 13 -4.94 9.82 6.71
N ILE A 14 -5.26 11.04 7.16
CA ILE A 14 -4.63 11.64 8.35
C ILE A 14 -4.87 10.77 9.59
N ALA A 15 -6.10 10.30 9.77
CA ALA A 15 -6.45 9.45 10.91
C ALA A 15 -5.70 8.12 10.88
N ASN A 16 -5.48 7.52 9.70
CA ASN A 16 -4.65 6.32 9.58
C ASN A 16 -3.17 6.60 9.93
N PHE A 17 -2.60 7.72 9.50
CA PHE A 17 -1.24 8.10 9.92
C PHE A 17 -1.14 8.33 11.44
N LEU A 18 -2.12 9.01 12.02
CA LEU A 18 -2.18 9.23 13.47
C LEU A 18 -2.36 7.92 14.23
N ALA A 19 -3.19 7.00 13.73
CA ALA A 19 -3.40 5.68 14.30
C ALA A 19 -2.07 4.91 14.38
N ILE A 20 -1.29 4.90 13.30
CA ILE A 20 0.01 4.23 13.26
C ILE A 20 1.02 4.84 14.25
N TYR A 21 0.97 6.15 14.46
CA TYR A 21 1.92 6.84 15.33
C TYR A 21 1.56 6.73 16.82
N TYR A 22 0.27 6.77 17.15
CA TYR A 22 -0.20 6.87 18.54
C TYR A 22 -0.80 5.59 19.12
N LEU A 23 -1.27 4.66 18.29
CA LEU A 23 -1.89 3.42 18.75
C LEU A 23 -0.88 2.28 18.80
N ASP A 24 -1.13 1.32 19.68
CA ASP A 24 -0.40 0.06 19.66
C ASP A 24 -0.70 -0.73 18.37
N HIS A 25 0.18 -1.69 18.05
CA HIS A 25 0.07 -2.47 16.81
C HIS A 25 -1.27 -3.18 16.65
N THR A 26 -1.92 -3.63 17.73
CA THR A 26 -3.19 -4.35 17.64
C THR A 26 -4.33 -3.39 17.34
N THR A 27 -4.37 -2.27 18.07
CA THR A 27 -5.41 -1.25 17.89
C THR A 27 -5.28 -0.56 16.53
N ASP A 28 -4.07 -0.31 16.03
CA ASP A 28 -3.82 0.18 14.66
C ASP A 28 -4.43 -0.76 13.60
N ARG A 29 -4.17 -2.07 13.71
CA ARG A 29 -4.70 -3.06 12.76
C ARG A 29 -6.23 -3.05 12.69
N TRP A 30 -6.89 -2.99 13.86
CA TRP A 30 -8.35 -2.87 13.94
C TRP A 30 -8.88 -1.55 13.38
N PHE A 31 -8.20 -0.44 13.67
CA PHE A 31 -8.56 0.86 13.14
C PHE A 31 -8.51 0.87 11.61
N ARG A 32 -7.41 0.39 11.03
CA ARG A 32 -7.23 0.25 9.58
C ARG A 32 -8.35 -0.56 8.95
N PHE A 33 -8.66 -1.74 9.51
CA PHE A 33 -9.76 -2.58 9.05
C PHE A 33 -11.11 -1.84 9.07
N GLY A 34 -11.40 -1.11 10.15
CA GLY A 34 -12.59 -0.28 10.26
C GLY A 34 -12.67 0.78 9.17
N THR A 35 -11.57 1.48 8.89
CA THR A 35 -11.53 2.51 7.83
C THR A 35 -11.76 1.91 6.43
N THR A 36 -11.20 0.74 6.16
CA THR A 36 -11.38 0.03 4.88
C THR A 36 -12.79 -0.49 4.71
N ILE A 37 -13.44 -0.99 5.78
CA ILE A 37 -14.86 -1.35 5.76
C ILE A 37 -15.74 -0.13 5.48
N ILE A 38 -15.48 1.01 6.11
CA ILE A 38 -16.25 2.24 5.86
C ILE A 38 -16.15 2.62 4.38
N PHE A 39 -14.96 2.56 3.79
CA PHE A 39 -14.78 2.79 2.35
C PHE A 39 -15.52 1.78 1.49
N LEU A 40 -15.48 0.49 1.84
CA LEU A 40 -16.18 -0.57 1.12
C LEU A 40 -17.70 -0.35 1.15
N LEU A 41 -18.27 -0.03 2.33
CA LEU A 41 -19.70 0.24 2.49
C LEU A 41 -20.11 1.47 1.67
N LEU A 42 -19.36 2.57 1.77
CA LEU A 42 -19.60 3.77 0.96
C LEU A 42 -19.55 3.48 -0.53
N TYR A 43 -18.65 2.58 -0.94
CA TYR A 43 -18.53 2.14 -2.32
C TYR A 43 -19.73 1.30 -2.76
N LEU A 44 -20.15 0.32 -1.95
CA LEU A 44 -21.33 -0.53 -2.22
C LEU A 44 -22.61 0.30 -2.39
N PHE A 45 -22.83 1.29 -1.52
CA PHE A 45 -24.06 2.12 -1.57
C PHE A 45 -24.14 3.06 -2.79
N LYS A 46 -23.01 3.46 -3.40
CA LYS A 46 -22.99 4.50 -4.45
C LYS A 46 -22.40 4.09 -5.80
N TYR A 47 -21.54 3.08 -5.82
CA TYR A 47 -20.65 2.81 -6.94
C TYR A 47 -20.58 1.33 -7.35
N PHE A 48 -21.58 0.53 -6.95
CA PHE A 48 -21.70 -0.91 -7.23
C PHE A 48 -21.54 -1.29 -8.71
N SER A 49 -21.83 -0.36 -9.64
CA SER A 49 -21.76 -0.59 -11.09
C SER A 49 -20.37 -0.94 -11.63
N LYS A 50 -19.27 -0.63 -10.93
CA LYS A 50 -17.89 -0.90 -11.41
C LYS A 50 -17.26 -2.11 -10.72
N TYR A 51 -17.60 -3.31 -11.19
CA TYR A 51 -17.17 -4.60 -10.61
C TYR A 51 -15.64 -4.73 -10.39
N ARG A 52 -14.79 -4.21 -11.28
CA ARG A 52 -13.32 -4.29 -11.12
C ARG A 52 -12.82 -3.56 -9.88
N LEU A 53 -13.35 -2.36 -9.63
CA LEU A 53 -13.00 -1.58 -8.44
C LEU A 53 -13.59 -2.20 -7.17
N LEU A 54 -14.80 -2.77 -7.25
CA LEU A 54 -15.38 -3.51 -6.14
C LEU A 54 -14.49 -4.68 -5.70
N ILE A 55 -13.97 -5.46 -6.66
CA ILE A 55 -13.03 -6.56 -6.38
C ILE A 55 -11.78 -6.03 -5.67
N ILE A 56 -11.21 -4.91 -6.13
CA ILE A 56 -10.04 -4.32 -5.48
C ILE A 56 -10.35 -3.92 -4.03
N PHE A 57 -11.48 -3.24 -3.79
CA PHE A 57 -11.88 -2.85 -2.43
C PHE A 57 -12.18 -4.06 -1.53
N LEU A 58 -12.77 -5.13 -2.07
CA LEU A 58 -12.97 -6.38 -1.34
C LEU A 58 -11.65 -7.03 -0.96
N LEU A 59 -10.69 -7.09 -1.88
CA LEU A 59 -9.35 -7.62 -1.59
C LEU A 59 -8.66 -6.81 -0.48
N PHE A 60 -8.75 -5.48 -0.52
CA PHE A 60 -8.23 -4.64 0.57
C PHE A 60 -8.92 -4.89 1.91
N ALA A 61 -10.25 -5.01 1.93
CA ALA A 61 -10.99 -5.32 3.14
C ALA A 61 -10.61 -6.69 3.73
N ILE A 62 -10.43 -7.71 2.87
CA ILE A 62 -9.95 -9.03 3.28
C ILE A 62 -8.54 -8.93 3.87
N VAL A 63 -7.64 -8.22 3.20
CA VAL A 63 -6.25 -8.03 3.67
C VAL A 63 -6.23 -7.36 5.05
N ASP A 64 -6.95 -6.26 5.23
CA ASP A 64 -6.96 -5.55 6.51
C ASP A 64 -7.69 -6.34 7.61
N GLY A 65 -8.70 -7.14 7.26
CA GLY A 65 -9.34 -8.05 8.20
C GLY A 65 -8.42 -9.19 8.65
N LEU A 66 -7.64 -9.76 7.72
CA LEU A 66 -6.62 -10.75 8.05
C LEU A 66 -5.47 -10.15 8.85
N LEU A 67 -5.14 -8.86 8.63
CA LEU A 67 -4.09 -8.13 9.34
C LEU A 67 -4.31 -8.11 10.86
N VAL A 68 -5.56 -8.13 11.33
CA VAL A 68 -5.89 -8.26 12.76
C VAL A 68 -5.23 -9.49 13.38
N TYR A 69 -5.11 -10.58 12.62
CA TYR A 69 -4.53 -11.85 13.04
C TYR A 69 -3.10 -12.04 12.52
N TYR A 70 -2.36 -10.95 12.30
CA TYR A 70 -1.00 -10.98 11.72
C TYR A 70 -0.01 -11.87 12.49
N GLU A 71 -0.21 -12.08 13.79
CA GLU A 71 0.69 -12.92 14.59
C GLU A 71 0.67 -14.40 14.17
N ILE A 72 -0.36 -14.85 13.44
CA ILE A 72 -0.45 -16.22 12.95
C ILE A 72 0.43 -16.38 11.69
N PRO A 73 1.53 -17.17 11.71
CA PRO A 73 2.51 -17.21 10.63
C PRO A 73 1.94 -17.63 9.27
N PHE A 74 0.96 -18.54 9.27
CA PHE A 74 0.27 -18.96 8.06
C PHE A 74 -0.54 -17.82 7.44
N LEU A 75 -1.22 -17.01 8.27
CA LEU A 75 -2.01 -15.88 7.79
C LEU A 75 -1.12 -14.78 7.21
N LYS A 76 0.10 -14.57 7.72
CA LYS A 76 1.06 -13.62 7.14
C LYS A 76 1.28 -13.87 5.63
N LYS A 77 1.49 -15.13 5.23
CA LYS A 77 1.71 -15.49 3.82
C LYS A 77 0.47 -15.17 2.97
N ILE A 78 -0.73 -15.43 3.50
CA ILE A 78 -1.99 -15.12 2.84
C ILE A 78 -2.16 -13.60 2.72
N ILE A 79 -1.93 -12.83 3.79
CA ILE A 79 -2.01 -11.37 3.82
C ILE A 79 -1.16 -10.77 2.69
N TYR A 80 0.11 -11.18 2.60
CA TYR A 80 1.02 -10.68 1.57
C TYR A 80 0.53 -11.04 0.17
N THR A 81 0.12 -12.29 -0.04
CA THR A 81 -0.39 -12.76 -1.34
C THR A 81 -1.63 -11.98 -1.79
N VAL A 82 -2.62 -11.82 -0.91
CA VAL A 82 -3.86 -11.09 -1.24
C VAL A 82 -3.55 -9.60 -1.46
N ARG A 83 -2.62 -9.01 -0.70
CA ARG A 83 -2.19 -7.61 -0.90
C ARG A 83 -1.48 -7.41 -2.24
N ILE A 84 -0.58 -8.33 -2.61
CA ILE A 84 0.06 -8.38 -3.94
C ILE A 84 -1.00 -8.39 -5.04
N ILE A 85 -2.00 -9.28 -4.94
CA ILE A 85 -3.08 -9.37 -5.93
C ILE A 85 -3.90 -8.06 -5.97
N ALA A 86 -4.19 -7.45 -4.82
CA ALA A 86 -4.90 -6.18 -4.76
C ALA A 86 -4.15 -5.05 -5.47
N TYR A 87 -2.85 -4.91 -5.19
CA TYR A 87 -2.00 -3.90 -5.84
C TYR A 87 -1.86 -4.14 -7.33
N LEU A 88 -1.66 -5.38 -7.77
CA LEU A 88 -1.60 -5.71 -9.20
C LEU A 88 -2.91 -5.35 -9.91
N ASN A 89 -4.07 -5.66 -9.33
CA ASN A 89 -5.36 -5.28 -9.91
C ASN A 89 -5.51 -3.76 -9.99
N LEU A 90 -5.04 -3.01 -8.99
CA LEU A 90 -5.07 -1.55 -9.02
C LEU A 90 -4.13 -0.98 -10.11
N ILE A 91 -2.92 -1.53 -10.25
CA ILE A 91 -1.99 -1.18 -11.34
C ILE A 91 -2.66 -1.46 -12.69
N LEU A 92 -3.17 -2.67 -12.92
CA LEU A 92 -3.84 -3.06 -14.17
C LEU A 92 -5.08 -2.24 -14.47
N PHE A 93 -5.74 -1.69 -13.44
CA PHE A 93 -6.86 -0.77 -13.63
C PHE A 93 -6.40 0.60 -14.15
N VAL A 94 -5.23 1.08 -13.73
CA VAL A 94 -4.72 2.42 -14.04
C VAL A 94 -3.86 2.42 -15.32
N VAL A 95 -3.04 1.40 -15.54
CA VAL A 95 -2.07 1.28 -16.66
C VAL A 95 -2.67 1.52 -18.04
N PRO A 96 -3.89 1.05 -18.40
CA PRO A 96 -4.49 1.34 -19.70
C PRO A 96 -4.63 2.85 -19.97
N SER A 97 -4.75 3.65 -18.91
CA SER A 97 -4.83 5.12 -18.98
C SER A 97 -3.44 5.78 -19.14
N LEU A 98 -2.36 5.01 -19.23
CA LEU A 98 -0.96 5.48 -19.31
C LEU A 98 -0.27 5.15 -20.64
N SER A 99 -0.98 4.57 -21.61
CA SER A 99 -0.45 3.98 -22.87
C SER A 99 0.31 4.92 -23.83
N SER A 100 0.60 6.16 -23.44
CA SER A 100 1.29 7.13 -24.30
C SER A 100 2.24 8.06 -23.52
N LEU A 101 2.71 7.65 -22.33
CA LEU A 101 3.63 8.46 -21.56
C LEU A 101 5.01 8.47 -22.22
N LYS A 102 5.44 9.63 -22.73
CA LYS A 102 6.79 9.82 -23.25
C LYS A 102 7.73 10.08 -22.07
N LEU A 103 8.59 9.13 -21.76
CA LEU A 103 9.65 9.30 -20.76
C LEU A 103 10.88 9.89 -21.44
N ASN A 104 11.41 10.98 -20.89
CA ASN A 104 12.70 11.52 -21.31
C ASN A 104 13.83 10.78 -20.58
N PHE A 105 15.02 10.72 -21.18
CA PHE A 105 16.20 10.04 -20.63
C PHE A 105 16.53 10.51 -19.20
N PHE A 106 16.42 11.82 -18.92
CA PHE A 106 16.63 12.36 -17.57
C PHE A 106 15.65 11.79 -16.55
N THR A 107 14.36 11.67 -16.91
CA THR A 107 13.34 11.05 -16.05
C THR A 107 13.67 9.59 -15.79
N ILE A 108 14.12 8.85 -16.82
CA ILE A 108 14.53 7.45 -16.70
C ILE A 108 15.72 7.32 -15.73
N ALA A 109 16.74 8.16 -15.87
CA ALA A 109 17.93 8.12 -15.03
C ALA A 109 17.60 8.39 -13.55
N ILE A 110 16.80 9.43 -13.26
CA ILE A 110 16.35 9.73 -11.90
C ILE A 110 15.49 8.59 -11.35
N SER A 111 14.54 8.08 -12.12
CA SER A 111 13.70 6.96 -11.70
C SER A 111 14.52 5.72 -11.39
N ALA A 112 15.53 5.40 -12.21
CA ALA A 112 16.42 4.26 -11.97
C ALA A 112 17.23 4.43 -10.66
N PHE A 113 17.71 5.64 -10.39
CA PHE A 113 18.40 5.94 -9.14
C PHE A 113 17.50 5.77 -7.91
N ILE A 114 16.29 6.34 -7.95
CA ILE A 114 15.30 6.20 -6.86
C ILE A 114 14.93 4.73 -6.65
N ILE A 115 14.62 4.00 -7.71
CA ILE A 115 14.31 2.56 -7.64
C ILE A 115 15.48 1.77 -7.02
N SER A 116 16.72 2.13 -7.32
CA SER A 116 17.90 1.46 -6.75
C SER A 116 17.99 1.67 -5.24
N ILE A 117 17.73 2.90 -4.77
CA ILE A 117 17.64 3.20 -3.32
C ILE A 117 16.50 2.41 -2.68
N ASP A 118 15.33 2.39 -3.32
CA ASP A 118 14.17 1.69 -2.78
C ASP A 118 14.40 0.18 -2.69
N ILE A 119 15.05 -0.43 -3.69
CA ILE A 119 15.44 -1.85 -3.66
C ILE A 119 16.43 -2.12 -2.52
N TYR A 120 17.41 -1.24 -2.34
CA TYR A 120 18.36 -1.34 -1.24
C TYR A 120 17.64 -1.29 0.12
N LEU A 121 16.70 -0.35 0.30
CA LEU A 121 15.90 -0.25 1.53
C LEU A 121 15.04 -1.49 1.76
N ILE A 122 14.42 -2.06 0.72
CA ILE A 122 13.66 -3.32 0.83
C ILE A 122 14.58 -4.45 1.31
N HIS A 123 15.81 -4.50 0.82
CA HIS A 123 16.79 -5.50 1.24
C HIS A 123 17.15 -5.37 2.73
N GLU A 124 17.51 -4.16 3.17
CA GLU A 124 17.77 -3.87 4.60
C GLU A 124 16.58 -4.22 5.48
N MET A 125 15.35 -3.93 5.02
CA MET A 125 14.13 -4.29 5.75
C MET A 125 13.97 -5.81 5.84
N ALA A 126 14.31 -6.56 4.80
CA ALA A 126 14.22 -8.01 4.81
C ALA A 126 15.22 -8.63 5.80
N GLU A 127 16.44 -8.09 5.92
CA GLU A 127 17.43 -8.54 6.91
C GLU A 127 17.02 -8.19 8.35
N SER A 128 16.24 -7.12 8.52
CA SER A 128 15.73 -6.71 9.83
C SER A 128 14.66 -7.65 10.40
N LEU A 129 14.03 -8.48 9.56
CA LEU A 129 12.95 -9.38 9.97
C LEU A 129 13.41 -10.37 11.08
N PRO A 130 12.51 -10.72 12.01
CA PRO A 130 12.80 -11.74 13.01
C PRO A 130 13.01 -13.11 12.34
N GLU A 131 13.83 -13.97 12.94
CA GLU A 131 14.20 -15.28 12.36
C GLU A 131 12.99 -16.15 11.99
N ILE A 132 11.91 -16.08 12.79
CA ILE A 132 10.66 -16.80 12.53
C ILE A 132 10.01 -16.43 11.18
N ASP A 133 10.28 -15.23 10.67
CA ASP A 133 9.75 -14.72 9.42
C ASP A 133 10.77 -14.87 8.26
N GLN A 134 11.97 -15.43 8.48
CA GLN A 134 13.00 -15.61 7.44
C GLN A 134 12.79 -16.86 6.55
N SER A 135 11.60 -17.46 6.55
CA SER A 135 11.32 -18.57 5.63
C SER A 135 11.47 -18.12 4.17
N PRO A 136 12.06 -18.92 3.26
CA PRO A 136 12.30 -18.52 1.87
C PRO A 136 11.04 -18.05 1.14
N VAL A 137 9.90 -18.69 1.43
CA VAL A 137 8.59 -18.33 0.85
C VAL A 137 8.15 -16.94 1.33
N PHE A 138 8.32 -16.63 2.62
CA PHE A 138 7.93 -15.32 3.14
C PHE A 138 8.84 -14.21 2.60
N LEU A 139 10.16 -14.45 2.55
CA LEU A 139 11.11 -13.51 1.95
C LEU A 139 10.77 -13.22 0.49
N PHE A 140 10.47 -14.24 -0.31
CA PHE A 140 10.03 -14.05 -1.68
C PHE A 140 8.76 -13.17 -1.77
N LEU A 141 7.75 -13.45 -0.95
CA LEU A 141 6.53 -12.65 -0.89
C LEU A 141 6.80 -11.21 -0.42
N PHE A 142 7.73 -11.02 0.51
CA PHE A 142 8.13 -9.72 1.03
C PHE A 142 8.78 -8.86 -0.06
N TYR A 143 9.81 -9.39 -0.73
CA TYR A 143 10.45 -8.68 -1.85
C TYR A 143 9.45 -8.38 -2.97
N PHE A 144 8.60 -9.35 -3.31
CA PHE A 144 7.62 -9.17 -4.37
C PHE A 144 6.58 -8.12 -4.03
N LEU A 145 6.10 -8.08 -2.78
CA LEU A 145 5.23 -7.02 -2.28
C LEU A 145 5.92 -5.66 -2.34
N GLY A 146 7.19 -5.56 -1.93
CA GLY A 146 7.98 -4.33 -2.00
C GLY A 146 8.07 -3.81 -3.43
N MET A 147 8.48 -4.65 -4.38
CA MET A 147 8.58 -4.30 -5.80
C MET A 147 7.24 -3.87 -6.40
N ILE A 148 6.15 -4.55 -6.08
CA ILE A 148 4.81 -4.18 -6.56
C ILE A 148 4.35 -2.86 -5.95
N SER A 149 4.70 -2.58 -4.68
CA SER A 149 4.37 -1.31 -4.04
C SER A 149 5.09 -0.15 -4.73
N LEU A 150 6.35 -0.33 -5.12
CA LEU A 150 7.10 0.64 -5.94
C LEU A 150 6.44 0.85 -7.31
N ALA A 151 6.10 -0.24 -8.00
CA ALA A 151 5.41 -0.18 -9.29
C ALA A 151 4.06 0.55 -9.17
N LEU A 152 3.34 0.34 -8.06
CA LEU A 152 2.10 1.02 -7.76
C LEU A 152 2.29 2.54 -7.57
N VAL A 153 3.26 2.95 -6.76
CA VAL A 153 3.60 4.37 -6.56
C VAL A 153 4.00 5.02 -7.89
N ALA A 154 4.86 4.36 -8.68
CA ALA A 154 5.28 4.84 -10.00
C ALA A 154 4.10 4.99 -10.98
N THR A 155 3.18 4.03 -10.97
CA THR A 155 1.94 4.06 -11.77
C THR A 155 1.06 5.25 -11.37
N SER A 156 0.86 5.45 -10.06
CA SER A 156 0.04 6.55 -9.55
C SER A 156 0.66 7.92 -9.82
N LEU A 157 1.99 8.06 -9.67
CA LEU A 157 2.71 9.28 -10.02
C LEU A 157 2.62 9.59 -11.51
N SER A 158 2.74 8.57 -12.36
CA SER A 158 2.58 8.72 -13.81
C SER A 158 1.16 9.17 -14.18
N TYR A 159 0.15 8.62 -13.50
CA TYR A 159 -1.25 9.02 -13.69
C TYR A 159 -1.49 10.46 -13.22
N LEU A 160 -0.89 10.88 -12.10
CA LEU A 160 -0.91 12.26 -11.62
C LEU A 160 -0.27 13.22 -12.62
N ASN A 161 0.93 12.91 -13.11
CA ASN A 161 1.63 13.74 -14.08
C ASN A 161 0.86 13.91 -15.40
N ARG A 162 0.11 12.88 -15.83
CA ARG A 162 -0.65 12.93 -17.08
C ARG A 162 -1.93 13.75 -16.96
N TYR A 163 -2.74 13.50 -15.95
CA TYR A 163 -4.09 14.06 -15.86
C TYR A 163 -4.18 15.29 -14.96
N ALA A 164 -3.24 15.46 -14.02
CA ALA A 164 -3.19 16.54 -13.03
C ALA A 164 -4.55 16.82 -12.37
N ASP A 165 -5.40 15.80 -12.23
CA ASP A 165 -6.77 15.93 -11.72
C ASP A 165 -6.85 15.50 -10.25
N ARG A 166 -7.93 15.89 -9.57
CA ARG A 166 -8.14 15.57 -8.16
C ARG A 166 -8.14 14.06 -7.89
N LYS A 167 -8.60 13.24 -8.84
CA LYS A 167 -8.66 11.78 -8.68
C LYS A 167 -7.26 11.18 -8.72
N ALA A 168 -6.42 11.66 -9.62
CA ALA A 168 -5.04 11.26 -9.75
C ALA A 168 -4.23 11.64 -8.51
N PHE A 169 -4.51 12.83 -7.96
CA PHE A 169 -3.90 13.28 -6.71
C PHE A 169 -4.27 12.36 -5.54
N PHE A 170 -5.55 12.00 -5.39
CA PHE A 170 -5.97 11.06 -4.36
C PHE A 170 -5.42 9.65 -4.55
N LEU A 171 -5.33 9.17 -5.79
CA LEU A 171 -4.70 7.88 -6.10
C LEU A 171 -3.22 7.88 -5.69
N MET A 172 -2.49 8.95 -6.00
CA MET A 172 -1.10 9.12 -5.63
C MET A 172 -0.92 9.19 -4.11
N ILE A 173 -1.72 10.00 -3.41
CA ILE A 173 -1.64 10.05 -1.94
C ILE A 173 -1.97 8.68 -1.34
N ALA A 174 -3.06 8.03 -1.76
CA ALA A 174 -3.47 6.75 -1.17
C ALA A 174 -2.42 5.64 -1.40
N SER A 175 -1.86 5.55 -2.61
CA SER A 175 -0.80 4.58 -2.93
C SER A 175 0.53 4.91 -2.22
N GLY A 176 0.91 6.19 -2.18
CA GLY A 176 2.08 6.67 -1.45
C GLY A 176 1.95 6.43 0.06
N SER A 177 0.78 6.69 0.64
CA SER A 177 0.48 6.34 2.03
C SER A 177 0.59 4.84 2.25
N CYS A 178 0.08 4.00 1.35
CA CYS A 178 0.21 2.54 1.47
C CYS A 178 1.67 2.08 1.52
N PHE A 179 2.53 2.66 0.65
CA PHE A 179 3.97 2.39 0.64
C PHE A 179 4.66 2.92 1.90
N LEU A 180 4.42 4.17 2.30
CA LEU A 180 5.01 4.77 3.49
C LEU A 180 4.61 4.00 4.77
N ILE A 181 3.37 3.52 4.85
CA ILE A 181 2.90 2.69 5.96
C ILE A 181 3.65 1.36 6.01
N PHE A 182 3.88 0.73 4.86
CA PHE A 182 4.72 -0.47 4.78
C PHE A 182 6.15 -0.20 5.24
N SER A 183 6.77 0.88 4.76
CA SER A 183 8.12 1.27 5.12
C SER A 183 8.26 1.66 6.60
N PHE A 184 7.29 2.40 7.15
CA PHE A 184 7.29 2.86 8.54
C PHE A 184 7.11 1.72 9.54
N ILE A 185 6.16 0.80 9.29
CA ILE A 185 5.95 -0.37 10.17
C ILE A 185 7.24 -1.19 10.31
N MET A 186 7.96 -1.36 9.21
CA MET A 186 9.21 -2.12 9.18
C MET A 186 10.39 -1.35 9.80
N HIS A 187 10.47 -0.03 9.60
CA HIS A 187 11.44 0.80 10.31
C HIS A 187 11.23 0.72 11.84
N THR A 188 9.98 0.75 12.31
CA THR A 188 9.68 0.58 13.75
C THR A 188 10.14 -0.79 14.26
N ILE A 189 9.94 -1.86 13.48
CA ILE A 189 10.46 -3.21 13.79
C ILE A 189 12.00 -3.21 13.86
N TRP A 190 12.69 -2.54 12.95
CA TRP A 190 14.16 -2.38 12.97
C TRP A 190 14.65 -1.63 14.21
N THR A 191 14.01 -0.51 14.57
CA THR A 191 14.40 0.26 15.77
C THR A 191 14.19 -0.53 17.06
N LEU A 192 13.13 -1.33 17.16
CA LEU A 192 12.85 -2.16 18.34
C LEU A 192 13.86 -3.30 18.52
N LYS A 193 14.38 -3.85 17.41
CA LYS A 193 15.44 -4.88 17.41
C LYS A 193 16.79 -4.30 17.82
N ASN A 194 17.09 -3.07 17.44
CA ASN A 194 18.34 -2.40 17.79
C ASN A 194 18.32 -1.67 19.15
N SER A 195 17.15 -1.49 19.78
CA SER A 195 17.02 -0.94 21.14
C SER A 195 16.99 -2.01 22.23
N THR A 196 17.08 -3.29 21.87
CA THR A 196 17.13 -4.44 22.81
C THR A 196 18.53 -5.03 22.96
N ILE A 197 19.57 -4.29 22.53
CA ILE A 197 20.99 -4.54 22.82
C ILE A 197 21.49 -3.49 23.82
#